data_AF-A0A3F3Q2S5-F1
#
_entry.id   AF-A0A3F3Q2S5-F1
#
_cell.length_a   1.000
_cell.length_b   1.000
_cell.length_c   1.000
_cell.angle_alpha   90.00
_cell.angle_beta   90.00
_cell.angle_gamma   90.00
#
_symmetry.space_group_name_H-M   'P 1'
#
loop_
_entity.id
_entity.type
_entity.pdbx_description
1 polymer ?
#
loop_
_entity_poly.entity_id
_entity_poly.type
_entity_poly.pdbx_seq_one_letter_code
_entity_poly.pdbx_strand_id
1 'polypeptide(L)'
;MSSFQIYRAALLLSILATANAQQVGTYTTETHPSLTWQTCTSDGSCTTNDGEVVIDANWRWVHSTSSATNCYTGNEWDTSICTDDVTCAANCALDGATYEATYGVTTSGSELRLNFVTQGSSKNIGSRLYLMSDDSNYELFKLLGQEFTFDVDVSNLPCGLNGALYFVAMDADGGTSEYSGNKAGAKYGTGYCDSQCPRDLKFINGEANCDGWEPSSNNANTGVGDHGSCCAEMDVWEANSISNAFTAHPCDSVSQTMCDGDSCGGTYSASGDRYSGTCDPDGCDYNPYRLGNTDFYGPGLTVDTNSPFTVVTQFITDDGTSSGTLTEIKRLYVQNGEVIANGASTYSSVNGSSITSAFCESEKTLFGDENVFDKHGGLEGMGEAMAKGMVLVLSLWDDYAADMLWLDSDYPVNSSASTPGVARGTCSTDSGVPATVEAESPNAYVTYSNIKFGPIGSTYSSGSSSGSGSSSSSSSTTTKATSTTLKTTSTTSSGSSSTSAAQAYGQCGGQGWTGPTTCVSGYTCTYENAYYSQCL
;
A
#
# COMPACT_ATOMS: atom_id res chain seq x y z
N MET A 1 -75.83 5.87 16.58
CA MET A 1 -75.97 5.82 15.11
C MET A 1 -75.54 7.17 14.56
N SER A 2 -74.50 7.17 13.72
CA SER A 2 -74.11 8.14 12.65
C SER A 2 -73.99 9.63 13.03
N SER A 3 -72.97 10.42 12.68
CA SER A 3 -72.05 10.46 11.54
C SER A 3 -70.87 11.36 11.96
N PHE A 4 -69.59 10.98 11.99
CA PHE A 4 -68.65 10.75 10.88
C PHE A 4 -68.77 11.71 9.68
N GLN A 5 -67.64 12.34 9.35
CA GLN A 5 -67.30 13.14 8.16
C GLN A 5 -67.67 14.62 8.20
N ILE A 6 -66.70 15.44 8.59
CA ILE A 6 -66.04 16.51 7.82
C ILE A 6 -64.78 16.85 8.64
N TYR A 7 -63.67 17.28 8.03
CA TYR A 7 -62.31 17.43 8.60
C TYR A 7 -61.36 16.21 8.52
N ARG A 8 -61.36 15.50 7.39
CA ARG A 8 -60.19 14.73 6.93
C ARG A 8 -59.82 15.16 5.52
N ALA A 9 -59.32 16.38 5.40
CA ALA A 9 -58.59 16.87 4.23
C ALA A 9 -57.58 17.94 4.68
N ALA A 10 -56.88 17.69 5.78
CA ALA A 10 -55.56 18.28 5.97
C ALA A 10 -54.61 17.37 5.20
N LEU A 11 -54.35 17.82 3.98
CA LEU A 11 -53.33 17.35 3.06
C LEU A 11 -52.04 17.07 3.85
N LEU A 12 -51.73 15.79 4.08
CA LEU A 12 -50.39 15.34 4.41
C LEU A 12 -49.54 15.60 3.15
N LEU A 13 -49.11 16.85 2.96
CA LEU A 13 -47.86 17.12 2.27
C LEU A 13 -46.77 16.57 3.18
N SER A 14 -46.54 15.26 3.09
CA SER A 14 -45.21 14.73 3.34
C SER A 14 -44.36 15.33 2.23
N ILE A 15 -43.72 16.46 2.54
CA ILE A 15 -42.53 16.88 1.82
C ILE A 15 -41.60 15.68 1.97
N LEU A 16 -41.49 14.85 0.93
CA LEU A 16 -40.31 14.03 0.74
C LEU A 16 -39.17 15.05 0.72
N ALA A 17 -38.51 15.22 1.86
CA ALA A 17 -37.18 15.80 1.87
C ALA A 17 -36.38 14.85 0.99
N THR A 18 -36.14 15.26 -0.27
CA THR A 18 -35.13 14.65 -1.10
C THR A 18 -33.84 14.77 -0.31
N ALA A 19 -33.35 13.65 0.22
CA ALA A 19 -32.10 13.63 0.93
C ALA A 19 -31.01 14.05 -0.07
N ASN A 20 -30.45 15.23 0.16
CA ASN A 20 -29.33 15.79 -0.57
C ASN A 20 -28.10 14.91 -0.27
N ALA A 21 -27.53 14.28 -1.29
CA ALA A 21 -26.42 13.34 -1.11
C ALA A 21 -25.56 13.20 -2.38
N GLN A 22 -24.25 12.99 -2.26
CA GLN A 22 -23.39 12.44 -3.30
C GLN A 22 -24.01 11.15 -3.85
N GLN A 23 -24.31 11.15 -5.14
CA GLN A 23 -25.12 10.11 -5.78
C GLN A 23 -24.27 9.06 -6.50
N VAL A 24 -24.95 8.00 -6.95
CA VAL A 24 -24.37 6.92 -7.76
C VAL A 24 -24.65 7.18 -9.24
N GLY A 25 -23.57 7.27 -10.02
CA GLY A 25 -23.60 7.38 -11.47
C GLY A 25 -24.02 6.05 -12.10
N THR A 26 -24.53 6.11 -13.34
CA THR A 26 -25.06 4.92 -14.03
C THR A 26 -24.66 4.83 -15.49
N TYR A 27 -23.75 5.71 -15.96
CA TYR A 27 -23.25 5.65 -17.33
C TYR A 27 -22.27 4.49 -17.51
N THR A 28 -21.43 4.24 -16.51
CA THR A 28 -20.49 3.13 -16.42
C THR A 28 -20.88 2.25 -15.25
N THR A 29 -20.98 0.94 -15.50
CA THR A 29 -21.21 -0.04 -14.42
C THR A 29 -19.93 -0.20 -13.62
N GLU A 30 -20.01 -0.10 -12.30
CA GLU A 30 -18.89 -0.43 -11.42
C GLU A 30 -18.72 -1.96 -11.33
N THR A 31 -17.51 -2.43 -11.58
CA THR A 31 -17.13 -3.85 -11.47
C THR A 31 -15.71 -3.92 -10.93
N HIS A 32 -15.57 -4.30 -9.67
CA HIS A 32 -14.29 -4.39 -8.98
C HIS A 32 -13.41 -5.51 -9.58
N PRO A 33 -12.14 -5.25 -9.91
CA PRO A 33 -11.19 -6.31 -10.25
C PRO A 33 -10.97 -7.25 -9.06
N SER A 34 -11.08 -8.56 -9.28
CA SER A 34 -10.83 -9.55 -8.23
C SER A 34 -9.36 -9.59 -7.83
N LEU A 35 -9.07 -9.76 -6.55
CA LEU A 35 -7.73 -9.91 -5.99
C LEU A 35 -7.76 -10.91 -4.84
N THR A 36 -7.19 -12.10 -5.04
CA THR A 36 -7.12 -13.10 -3.98
C THR A 36 -6.01 -12.77 -2.99
N TRP A 37 -6.27 -12.96 -1.70
CA TRP A 37 -5.29 -12.85 -0.63
C TRP A 37 -5.43 -14.05 0.32
N GLN A 38 -4.61 -14.16 1.36
CA GLN A 38 -4.64 -15.32 2.25
C GLN A 38 -4.64 -14.96 3.73
N THR A 39 -5.40 -15.73 4.51
CA THR A 39 -5.29 -15.74 5.98
C THR A 39 -4.50 -16.97 6.42
N CYS A 40 -3.50 -16.78 7.27
CA CYS A 40 -2.61 -17.85 7.74
C CYS A 40 -2.87 -18.18 9.22
N THR A 41 -2.65 -19.44 9.59
CA THR A 41 -2.68 -19.94 10.97
C THR A 41 -1.27 -20.14 11.50
N SER A 42 -1.10 -20.24 12.83
CA SER A 42 0.22 -20.32 13.48
C SER A 42 1.12 -21.50 13.03
N ASP A 43 0.56 -22.52 12.37
CA ASP A 43 1.31 -23.63 11.79
C ASP A 43 1.82 -23.35 10.35
N GLY A 44 1.57 -22.15 9.82
CA GLY A 44 1.94 -21.72 8.48
C GLY A 44 0.98 -22.16 7.38
N SER A 45 -0.15 -22.81 7.72
CA SER A 45 -1.20 -23.11 6.75
C SER A 45 -1.97 -21.83 6.42
N CYS A 46 -2.24 -21.58 5.14
CA CYS A 46 -3.02 -20.41 4.71
C CYS A 46 -4.25 -20.80 3.89
N THR A 47 -5.35 -20.08 4.09
CA THR A 47 -6.59 -20.19 3.31
C THR A 47 -6.74 -18.98 2.41
N THR A 48 -7.05 -19.22 1.14
CA THR A 48 -7.33 -18.15 0.17
C THR A 48 -8.69 -17.51 0.44
N ASN A 49 -8.70 -16.18 0.42
CA ASN A 49 -9.89 -15.34 0.44
C ASN A 49 -10.07 -14.73 -0.94
N ASP A 50 -11.32 -14.74 -1.43
CA ASP A 50 -11.70 -14.13 -2.70
C ASP A 50 -12.05 -12.65 -2.45
N GLY A 51 -11.05 -11.78 -2.53
CA GLY A 51 -11.23 -10.33 -2.41
C GLY A 51 -11.41 -9.65 -3.77
N GLU A 52 -11.67 -8.35 -3.72
CA GLU A 52 -11.68 -7.46 -4.88
C GLU A 52 -11.10 -6.09 -4.50
N VAL A 53 -10.77 -5.26 -5.48
CA VAL A 53 -10.24 -3.91 -5.25
C VAL A 53 -11.13 -2.85 -5.87
N VAL A 54 -11.23 -1.71 -5.19
CA VAL A 54 -12.00 -0.55 -5.67
C VAL A 54 -11.10 0.68 -5.77
N ILE A 55 -11.23 1.44 -6.85
CA ILE A 55 -10.51 2.71 -7.01
C ILE A 55 -11.16 3.81 -6.17
N ASP A 56 -10.33 4.66 -5.59
CA ASP A 56 -10.70 5.84 -4.82
C ASP A 56 -11.62 6.81 -5.59
N ALA A 57 -12.54 7.42 -4.86
CA ALA A 57 -13.55 8.33 -5.39
C ALA A 57 -12.97 9.55 -6.13
N ASN A 58 -11.78 10.04 -5.76
CA ASN A 58 -11.18 11.24 -6.33
C ASN A 58 -10.78 11.04 -7.81
N TRP A 59 -10.52 9.81 -8.23
CA TRP A 59 -10.21 9.45 -9.63
C TRP A 59 -11.44 9.30 -10.53
N ARG A 60 -12.63 9.21 -9.93
CA ARG A 60 -13.85 8.92 -10.68
C ARG A 60 -14.34 10.14 -11.44
N TRP A 61 -15.03 9.87 -12.54
CA TRP A 61 -15.78 10.90 -13.22
C TRP A 61 -16.94 11.37 -12.33
N VAL A 62 -17.01 12.68 -12.10
CA VAL A 62 -18.08 13.33 -11.35
C VAL A 62 -18.97 14.11 -12.30
N HIS A 63 -20.22 13.71 -12.43
CA HIS A 63 -21.17 14.32 -13.36
C HIS A 63 -22.52 14.62 -12.71
N SER A 64 -23.30 15.49 -13.35
CA SER A 64 -24.65 15.82 -12.90
C SER A 64 -25.53 14.56 -12.85
N THR A 65 -26.38 14.45 -11.83
CA THR A 65 -27.38 13.38 -11.71
C THR A 65 -28.44 13.40 -12.82
N SER A 66 -28.56 14.52 -13.54
CA SER A 66 -29.59 14.75 -14.56
C SER A 66 -29.07 14.71 -16.00
N SER A 67 -27.74 14.70 -16.21
CA SER A 67 -27.12 14.79 -17.54
C SER A 67 -25.67 14.26 -17.52
N ALA A 68 -24.98 14.25 -18.65
CA ALA A 68 -23.56 13.92 -18.73
C ALA A 68 -22.64 15.14 -18.53
N THR A 69 -23.18 16.27 -18.04
CA THR A 69 -22.38 17.47 -17.74
C THR A 69 -21.49 17.19 -16.54
N ASN A 70 -20.20 17.50 -16.65
CA ASN A 70 -19.25 17.36 -15.56
C ASN A 70 -19.59 18.30 -14.41
N CYS A 71 -19.56 17.79 -13.18
CA CYS A 71 -19.53 18.64 -11.99
C CYS A 71 -18.12 19.17 -11.69
N TYR A 72 -17.09 18.45 -12.15
CA TYR A 72 -15.69 18.77 -11.94
C TYR A 72 -14.89 18.47 -13.21
N THR A 73 -14.09 19.42 -13.70
CA THR A 73 -13.28 19.27 -14.92
C THR A 73 -11.89 19.87 -14.73
N GLY A 74 -10.84 19.11 -15.08
CA GLY A 74 -9.48 19.53 -14.78
C GLY A 74 -9.33 19.62 -13.27
N ASN A 75 -9.18 20.83 -12.75
CA ASN A 75 -9.10 21.11 -11.32
C ASN A 75 -10.19 22.08 -10.80
N GLU A 76 -11.28 22.29 -11.54
CA GLU A 76 -12.34 23.24 -11.20
C GLU A 76 -13.72 22.59 -11.10
N TRP A 77 -14.53 23.06 -10.15
CA TRP A 77 -15.95 22.72 -10.00
C TRP A 77 -16.83 23.57 -10.93
N ASP A 78 -17.90 22.99 -11.47
CA ASP A 78 -18.94 23.74 -12.17
C ASP A 78 -19.84 24.47 -11.16
N THR A 79 -19.56 25.75 -10.95
CA THR A 79 -20.28 26.62 -9.99
C THR A 79 -21.76 26.85 -10.32
N SER A 80 -22.24 26.43 -11.51
CA SER A 80 -23.67 26.45 -11.82
C SER A 80 -24.42 25.22 -11.27
N ILE A 81 -23.70 24.15 -10.96
CA ILE A 81 -24.21 22.90 -10.36
C ILE A 81 -23.85 22.84 -8.87
N CYS A 82 -22.60 23.16 -8.56
CA CYS A 82 -21.98 23.13 -7.25
C CYS A 82 -21.93 24.54 -6.67
N THR A 83 -23.05 24.99 -6.11
CA THR A 83 -23.19 26.32 -5.50
C THR A 83 -22.76 26.39 -4.04
N ASP A 84 -22.77 25.24 -3.38
CA ASP A 84 -22.36 24.96 -2.01
C ASP A 84 -22.15 23.46 -1.88
N ASP A 85 -21.44 23.01 -0.85
CA ASP A 85 -21.01 21.62 -0.71
C ASP A 85 -22.16 20.60 -0.68
N VAL A 86 -23.25 20.94 0.03
CA VAL A 86 -24.43 20.07 0.18
C VAL A 86 -25.21 19.98 -1.14
N THR A 87 -25.40 21.10 -1.82
CA THR A 87 -26.07 21.15 -3.14
C THR A 87 -25.25 20.43 -4.20
N CYS A 88 -23.93 20.61 -4.20
CA CYS A 88 -23.03 19.92 -5.10
C CYS A 88 -23.11 18.40 -4.90
N ALA A 89 -23.01 17.92 -3.67
CA ALA A 89 -23.21 16.51 -3.34
C ALA A 89 -24.54 16.00 -3.90
N ALA A 90 -25.66 16.69 -3.61
CA ALA A 90 -26.99 16.30 -4.10
C ALA A 90 -27.11 16.20 -5.63
N ASN A 91 -26.41 17.06 -6.36
CA ASN A 91 -26.54 17.20 -7.80
C ASN A 91 -25.50 16.40 -8.59
N CYS A 92 -24.51 15.81 -7.92
CA CYS A 92 -23.38 15.16 -8.54
C CYS A 92 -23.27 13.68 -8.16
N ALA A 93 -22.81 12.88 -9.11
CA ALA A 93 -22.73 11.44 -8.98
C ALA A 93 -21.32 10.94 -9.31
N LEU A 94 -20.84 9.96 -8.53
CA LEU A 94 -19.63 9.19 -8.87
C LEU A 94 -20.02 8.06 -9.82
N ASP A 95 -19.40 8.01 -10.99
CA ASP A 95 -19.67 6.96 -11.98
C ASP A 95 -18.73 5.74 -11.81
N GLY A 96 -19.05 4.65 -12.49
CA GLY A 96 -18.22 3.45 -12.50
C GLY A 96 -16.86 3.67 -13.19
N ALA A 97 -15.93 2.74 -12.97
CA ALA A 97 -14.57 2.82 -13.49
C ALA A 97 -14.26 1.73 -14.53
N THR A 98 -13.64 2.12 -15.64
CA THR A 98 -12.97 1.19 -16.57
C THR A 98 -11.50 1.03 -16.18
N TYR A 99 -11.26 0.23 -15.14
CA TYR A 99 -9.98 0.03 -14.43
C TYR A 99 -8.74 -0.04 -15.34
N GLU A 100 -8.67 -1.00 -16.26
CA GLU A 100 -7.50 -1.16 -17.11
C GLU A 100 -7.35 -0.01 -18.12
N ALA A 101 -8.41 0.28 -18.87
CA ALA A 101 -8.35 1.20 -20.01
C ALA A 101 -8.18 2.67 -19.62
N THR A 102 -8.67 3.08 -18.44
CA THR A 102 -8.61 4.47 -17.97
C THR A 102 -7.54 4.67 -16.92
N TYR A 103 -7.38 3.71 -16.00
CA TYR A 103 -6.56 3.87 -14.81
C TYR A 103 -5.31 2.97 -14.80
N GLY A 104 -5.16 2.07 -15.78
CA GLY A 104 -3.99 1.20 -15.86
C GLY A 104 -3.91 0.18 -14.72
N VAL A 105 -5.06 -0.16 -14.14
CA VAL A 105 -5.18 -1.13 -13.06
C VAL A 105 -5.56 -2.49 -13.62
N THR A 106 -4.77 -3.52 -13.27
CA THR A 106 -5.06 -4.91 -13.67
C THR A 106 -4.82 -5.87 -12.52
N THR A 107 -5.57 -6.96 -12.49
CA THR A 107 -5.37 -8.04 -11.53
C THR A 107 -5.27 -9.41 -12.20
N SER A 108 -4.55 -10.33 -11.56
CA SER A 108 -4.43 -11.73 -11.99
C SER A 108 -4.20 -12.62 -10.77
N GLY A 109 -5.24 -13.33 -10.31
CA GLY A 109 -5.17 -14.12 -9.09
C GLY A 109 -4.88 -13.23 -7.88
N SER A 110 -3.69 -13.38 -7.29
CA SER A 110 -3.23 -12.57 -6.16
C SER A 110 -2.43 -11.34 -6.56
N GLU A 111 -2.22 -11.09 -7.84
CA GLU A 111 -1.42 -9.97 -8.35
C GLU A 111 -2.29 -8.75 -8.66
N LEU A 112 -1.88 -7.57 -8.20
CA LEU A 112 -2.39 -6.26 -8.57
C LEU A 112 -1.24 -5.45 -9.18
N ARG A 113 -1.42 -4.98 -10.40
CA ARG A 113 -0.48 -4.08 -11.08
C ARG A 113 -1.12 -2.71 -11.29
N LEU A 114 -0.38 -1.68 -10.90
CA LEU A 114 -0.74 -0.27 -11.09
C LEU A 114 0.26 0.39 -12.03
N ASN A 115 -0.20 0.83 -13.20
CA ASN A 115 0.61 1.64 -14.10
C ASN A 115 0.57 3.11 -13.70
N PHE A 116 1.68 3.82 -13.90
CA PHE A 116 1.81 5.23 -13.54
C PHE A 116 1.01 6.14 -14.47
N VAL A 117 1.29 6.16 -15.78
CA VAL A 117 0.52 6.97 -16.74
C VAL A 117 -0.34 6.06 -17.61
N THR A 118 -1.64 6.37 -17.70
CA THR A 118 -2.56 5.68 -18.60
C THR A 118 -3.22 6.68 -19.55
N GLN A 119 -3.07 6.44 -20.84
CA GLN A 119 -3.68 7.28 -21.88
C GLN A 119 -5.02 6.69 -22.32
N GLY A 120 -6.10 7.14 -21.67
CA GLY A 120 -7.47 6.87 -22.07
C GLY A 120 -8.07 8.02 -22.88
N SER A 121 -9.37 8.27 -22.69
CA SER A 121 -10.03 9.50 -23.17
C SER A 121 -9.45 10.77 -22.53
N SER A 122 -8.91 10.65 -21.33
CA SER A 122 -8.06 11.62 -20.63
C SER A 122 -6.72 10.97 -20.25
N LYS A 123 -5.73 11.79 -19.90
CA LYS A 123 -4.47 11.32 -19.31
C LYS A 123 -4.73 11.08 -17.81
N ASN A 124 -4.57 9.84 -17.36
CA ASN A 124 -4.58 9.47 -15.94
C ASN A 124 -3.15 9.37 -15.41
N ILE A 125 -2.93 9.79 -14.16
CA ILE A 125 -1.66 9.71 -13.44
C ILE A 125 -1.93 9.01 -12.11
N GLY A 126 -1.22 7.92 -11.86
CA GLY A 126 -1.32 7.14 -10.64
C GLY A 126 -2.70 6.50 -10.40
N SER A 127 -2.81 5.85 -9.25
CA SER A 127 -4.09 5.35 -8.73
C SER A 127 -3.96 5.05 -7.23
N ARG A 128 -5.09 5.07 -6.52
CA ARG A 128 -5.23 4.59 -5.14
C ARG A 128 -6.41 3.63 -5.06
N LEU A 129 -6.18 2.44 -4.50
CA LEU A 129 -7.18 1.39 -4.39
C LEU A 129 -7.30 0.84 -2.98
N TYR A 130 -8.48 0.31 -2.68
CA TYR A 130 -8.81 -0.30 -1.40
C TYR A 130 -9.17 -1.77 -1.57
N LEU A 131 -8.74 -2.62 -0.65
CA LEU A 131 -9.19 -4.01 -0.62
C LEU A 131 -10.60 -4.10 -0.03
N MET A 132 -11.47 -4.83 -0.73
CA MET A 132 -12.87 -5.03 -0.38
C MET A 132 -13.11 -6.42 0.22
N SER A 133 -13.97 -6.49 1.23
CA SER A 133 -14.48 -7.75 1.80
C SER A 133 -15.72 -8.24 1.05
N ASP A 134 -16.53 -7.30 0.56
CA ASP A 134 -17.65 -7.50 -0.36
C ASP A 134 -17.90 -6.22 -1.18
N ASP A 135 -18.86 -6.27 -2.11
CA ASP A 135 -19.19 -5.18 -3.04
C ASP A 135 -19.59 -3.84 -2.38
N SER A 136 -19.79 -3.80 -1.07
CA SER A 136 -20.20 -2.60 -0.32
C SER A 136 -19.37 -2.32 0.92
N ASN A 137 -18.36 -3.12 1.22
CA ASN A 137 -17.53 -2.95 2.41
C ASN A 137 -16.05 -3.23 2.13
N TYR A 138 -15.18 -2.36 2.63
CA TYR A 138 -13.75 -2.61 2.70
C TYR A 138 -13.44 -3.81 3.60
N GLU A 139 -12.30 -4.46 3.37
CA GLU A 139 -11.74 -5.43 4.29
C GLU A 139 -11.05 -4.70 5.46
N LEU A 140 -11.46 -5.01 6.69
CA LEU A 140 -10.87 -4.42 7.89
C LEU A 140 -9.84 -5.36 8.52
N PHE A 141 -8.60 -4.91 8.59
CA PHE A 141 -7.49 -5.65 9.20
C PHE A 141 -7.26 -5.18 10.64
N LYS A 142 -7.26 -6.14 11.58
CA LYS A 142 -6.91 -5.90 12.98
C LYS A 142 -5.48 -6.31 13.25
N LEU A 143 -4.56 -5.36 13.14
CA LEU A 143 -3.13 -5.64 12.98
C LEU A 143 -2.42 -6.08 14.28
N LEU A 144 -2.95 -5.74 15.46
CA LEU A 144 -2.30 -6.01 16.74
C LEU A 144 -2.02 -7.51 16.97
N GLY A 145 -0.77 -7.84 17.29
CA GLY A 145 -0.30 -9.20 17.53
C GLY A 145 -0.24 -10.06 16.26
N GLN A 146 -0.38 -9.44 15.08
CA GLN A 146 -0.39 -10.12 13.79
C GLN A 146 0.83 -9.72 12.94
N GLU A 147 0.93 -10.38 11.80
CA GLU A 147 1.90 -10.19 10.74
C GLU A 147 1.17 -9.97 9.42
N PHE A 148 1.56 -8.93 8.70
CA PHE A 148 1.10 -8.63 7.35
C PHE A 148 2.26 -8.82 6.38
N THR A 149 2.00 -9.44 5.23
CA THR A 149 3.04 -9.83 4.28
C THR A 149 2.53 -9.73 2.86
N PHE A 150 3.40 -9.32 1.95
CA PHE A 150 3.11 -9.24 0.52
C PHE A 150 4.42 -9.36 -0.26
N ASP A 151 4.31 -9.76 -1.53
CA ASP A 151 5.40 -9.68 -2.49
C ASP A 151 5.25 -8.40 -3.30
N VAL A 152 6.36 -7.75 -3.63
CA VAL A 152 6.37 -6.52 -4.41
C VAL A 152 7.44 -6.54 -5.49
N ASP A 153 7.10 -5.99 -6.65
CA ASP A 153 8.05 -5.65 -7.72
C ASP A 153 8.07 -4.12 -7.88
N VAL A 154 9.20 -3.53 -7.47
CA VAL A 154 9.51 -2.10 -7.59
C VAL A 154 10.56 -1.82 -8.67
N SER A 155 10.98 -2.81 -9.45
CA SER A 155 12.08 -2.70 -10.42
C SER A 155 11.80 -1.68 -11.54
N ASN A 156 10.53 -1.29 -11.70
CA ASN A 156 10.06 -0.32 -12.68
C ASN A 156 9.66 1.02 -12.05
N LEU A 157 10.02 1.27 -10.79
CA LEU A 157 9.78 2.52 -10.08
C LEU A 157 11.09 3.32 -9.95
N PRO A 158 11.32 4.35 -10.78
CA PRO A 158 12.48 5.25 -10.65
C PRO A 158 12.31 6.23 -9.48
N CYS A 159 13.33 7.07 -9.28
CA CYS A 159 13.25 8.25 -8.42
C CYS A 159 12.01 9.08 -8.73
N GLY A 160 11.38 9.67 -7.70
CA GLY A 160 10.22 10.53 -7.88
C GLY A 160 8.86 9.82 -7.82
N LEU A 161 8.85 8.48 -7.85
CA LEU A 161 7.63 7.69 -7.68
C LEU A 161 7.59 7.03 -6.32
N ASN A 162 6.37 6.75 -5.86
CA ASN A 162 6.11 5.93 -4.69
C ASN A 162 5.02 4.92 -5.00
N GLY A 163 5.40 3.64 -4.99
CA GLY A 163 4.46 2.55 -4.86
C GLY A 163 4.19 2.33 -3.38
N ALA A 164 3.07 2.85 -2.87
CA ALA A 164 2.70 2.72 -1.47
C ALA A 164 1.70 1.58 -1.23
N LEU A 165 1.90 0.85 -0.12
CA LEU A 165 0.96 -0.11 0.43
C LEU A 165 0.88 0.13 1.95
N TYR A 166 -0.30 0.51 2.42
CA TYR A 166 -0.47 1.07 3.76
C TYR A 166 -1.87 0.81 4.31
N PHE A 167 -2.09 1.19 5.57
CA PHE A 167 -3.37 1.03 6.25
C PHE A 167 -3.86 2.37 6.80
N VAL A 168 -5.16 2.63 6.65
CA VAL A 168 -5.81 3.84 7.21
C VAL A 168 -7.07 3.48 7.99
N ALA A 169 -7.41 4.24 9.02
CA ALA A 169 -8.55 4.00 9.90
C ALA A 169 -9.90 4.50 9.31
N MET A 170 -10.16 4.16 8.05
CA MET A 170 -11.42 4.40 7.34
C MET A 170 -12.56 3.51 7.87
N ASP A 171 -13.80 3.97 7.73
CA ASP A 171 -14.97 3.16 8.02
C ASP A 171 -15.23 2.14 6.89
N ALA A 172 -15.62 0.92 7.28
CA ALA A 172 -15.76 -0.21 6.33
C ALA A 172 -16.71 0.09 5.17
N ASP A 173 -17.79 0.83 5.40
CA ASP A 173 -18.79 1.13 4.37
C ASP A 173 -18.49 2.43 3.60
N GLY A 174 -17.31 3.02 3.81
CA GLY A 174 -16.92 4.29 3.22
C GLY A 174 -17.75 5.49 3.71
N GLY A 175 -18.43 5.35 4.85
CA GLY A 175 -19.17 6.41 5.54
C GLY A 175 -20.68 6.45 5.27
N THR A 176 -21.26 5.47 4.57
CA THR A 176 -22.70 5.54 4.19
C THR A 176 -23.66 5.46 5.37
N SER A 177 -23.28 4.75 6.44
CA SER A 177 -24.08 4.58 7.64
C SER A 177 -24.07 5.82 8.53
N GLU A 178 -22.98 6.59 8.51
CA GLU A 178 -22.83 7.83 9.28
C GLU A 178 -23.36 9.04 8.51
N TYR A 179 -23.07 9.11 7.21
CA TYR A 179 -23.33 10.27 6.40
C TYR A 179 -24.45 9.99 5.40
N SER A 180 -25.66 10.44 5.74
CA SER A 180 -26.82 10.29 4.84
C SER A 180 -26.63 10.99 3.49
N GLY A 181 -25.69 11.94 3.41
CA GLY A 181 -25.20 12.60 2.22
C GLY A 181 -24.29 11.73 1.34
N ASN A 182 -23.91 10.53 1.73
CA ASN A 182 -23.15 9.60 0.90
C ASN A 182 -24.04 8.43 0.46
N LYS A 183 -24.36 8.33 -0.85
CA LYS A 183 -25.05 7.16 -1.42
C LYS A 183 -24.13 6.21 -2.17
N ALA A 184 -22.88 6.59 -2.39
CA ALA A 184 -21.94 5.83 -3.20
C ALA A 184 -21.19 4.79 -2.35
N GLY A 185 -20.61 5.22 -1.22
CA GLY A 185 -19.98 4.33 -0.26
C GLY A 185 -18.71 3.65 -0.73
N ALA A 186 -18.28 2.62 0.02
CA ALA A 186 -17.09 1.83 -0.29
C ALA A 186 -17.10 1.24 -1.70
N LYS A 187 -18.28 0.89 -2.24
CA LYS A 187 -18.46 0.46 -3.64
C LYS A 187 -17.88 1.44 -4.67
N TYR A 188 -17.82 2.73 -4.34
CA TYR A 188 -17.24 3.77 -5.20
C TYR A 188 -15.99 4.41 -4.58
N GLY A 189 -15.36 3.76 -3.61
CA GLY A 189 -14.10 4.20 -3.03
C GLY A 189 -14.20 5.49 -2.20
N THR A 190 -15.33 5.74 -1.53
CA THR A 190 -15.50 6.94 -0.67
C THR A 190 -14.92 6.76 0.73
N GLY A 191 -14.77 7.87 1.45
CA GLY A 191 -14.45 7.88 2.88
C GLY A 191 -12.95 7.86 3.19
N TYR A 192 -12.10 8.12 2.20
CA TYR A 192 -10.66 8.19 2.41
C TYR A 192 -10.28 9.23 3.45
N CYS A 193 -9.25 8.89 4.22
CA CYS A 193 -8.60 9.72 5.22
C CYS A 193 -7.18 9.21 5.39
N ASP A 194 -6.28 10.06 5.85
CA ASP A 194 -4.94 9.67 6.26
C ASP A 194 -4.36 10.70 7.26
N SER A 195 -3.09 10.53 7.63
CA SER A 195 -2.44 11.37 8.63
C SER A 195 -2.12 12.79 8.16
N GLN A 196 -2.18 13.04 6.86
CA GLN A 196 -2.00 14.36 6.26
C GLN A 196 -3.26 15.20 6.29
N CYS A 197 -4.38 14.64 6.78
CA CYS A 197 -5.68 15.30 6.79
C CYS A 197 -6.05 15.87 5.41
N PRO A 198 -6.01 15.07 4.32
CA PRO A 198 -6.06 15.51 2.94
C PRO A 198 -7.29 16.36 2.66
N ARG A 199 -7.04 17.52 2.05
CA ARG A 199 -8.04 18.52 1.66
C ARG A 199 -8.29 18.56 0.16
N ASP A 200 -7.62 17.69 -0.61
CA ASP A 200 -7.78 17.54 -2.05
C ASP A 200 -8.93 16.58 -2.43
N LEU A 201 -9.56 15.96 -1.44
CA LEU A 201 -10.70 15.07 -1.65
C LEU A 201 -11.92 15.88 -2.08
N LYS A 202 -12.52 15.48 -3.20
CA LYS A 202 -13.73 16.11 -3.75
C LYS A 202 -14.97 15.93 -2.88
N PHE A 203 -15.04 14.87 -2.09
CA PHE A 203 -16.17 14.56 -1.21
C PHE A 203 -15.68 14.04 0.13
N ILE A 204 -16.18 14.63 1.22
CA ILE A 204 -15.87 14.26 2.60
C ILE A 204 -17.19 14.27 3.38
N ASN A 205 -17.45 13.25 4.19
CA ASN A 205 -18.62 13.17 5.06
C ASN A 205 -19.99 13.34 4.36
N GLY A 206 -20.08 12.94 3.08
CA GLY A 206 -21.29 13.06 2.26
C GLY A 206 -21.57 14.47 1.74
N GLU A 207 -20.63 15.39 1.90
CA GLU A 207 -20.63 16.74 1.32
C GLU A 207 -19.56 16.81 0.23
N ALA A 208 -19.74 17.71 -0.75
CA ALA A 208 -18.64 18.04 -1.65
C ALA A 208 -17.60 18.90 -0.92
N ASN A 209 -16.52 19.23 -1.61
CA ASN A 209 -15.49 20.15 -1.12
C ASN A 209 -15.28 21.26 -2.14
N CYS A 210 -16.38 21.89 -2.57
CA CYS A 210 -16.37 22.96 -3.56
C CYS A 210 -16.30 24.35 -2.91
N ASP A 211 -16.75 24.49 -1.66
CA ASP A 211 -16.56 25.69 -0.87
C ASP A 211 -15.07 25.88 -0.53
N GLY A 212 -14.57 27.10 -0.76
CA GLY A 212 -13.17 27.44 -0.57
C GLY A 212 -12.17 26.74 -1.51
N TRP A 213 -12.64 26.06 -2.57
CA TRP A 213 -11.78 25.28 -3.45
C TRP A 213 -10.77 26.15 -4.23
N GLU A 214 -9.49 25.88 -4.01
CA GLU A 214 -8.37 26.51 -4.69
C GLU A 214 -7.65 25.51 -5.62
N PRO A 215 -7.67 25.72 -6.95
CA PRO A 215 -6.99 24.84 -7.89
C PRO A 215 -5.47 24.80 -7.66
N SER A 216 -4.88 23.60 -7.71
CA SER A 216 -3.42 23.44 -7.58
C SER A 216 -2.70 24.10 -8.76
N SER A 217 -1.63 24.85 -8.46
CA SER A 217 -0.87 25.58 -9.50
C SER A 217 0.07 24.68 -10.34
N ASN A 218 0.43 23.51 -9.81
CA ASN A 218 1.36 22.56 -10.40
C ASN A 218 0.73 21.21 -10.76
N ASN A 219 -0.55 20.99 -10.45
CA ASN A 219 -1.31 19.79 -10.82
C ASN A 219 -2.63 20.20 -11.48
N ALA A 220 -2.84 19.73 -12.71
CA ALA A 220 -4.01 20.10 -13.52
C ALA A 220 -5.31 19.37 -13.11
N ASN A 221 -5.24 18.41 -12.19
CA ASN A 221 -6.35 17.53 -11.81
C ASN A 221 -6.77 17.66 -10.34
N THR A 222 -6.05 18.48 -9.55
CA THR A 222 -6.26 18.61 -8.10
C THR A 222 -6.40 20.06 -7.68
N GLY A 223 -6.89 20.24 -6.46
CA GLY A 223 -7.00 21.51 -5.75
C GLY A 223 -7.18 21.20 -4.28
N VAL A 224 -7.47 22.21 -3.48
CA VAL A 224 -7.62 22.10 -2.03
C VAL A 224 -8.89 22.82 -1.62
N GLY A 225 -9.83 22.14 -0.97
CA GLY A 225 -11.04 22.74 -0.42
C GLY A 225 -10.91 23.12 1.04
N ASP A 226 -11.99 23.62 1.63
CA ASP A 226 -12.01 23.98 3.06
C ASP A 226 -11.95 22.74 3.96
N HIS A 227 -12.54 21.62 3.57
CA HIS A 227 -12.60 20.41 4.38
C HIS A 227 -11.39 19.49 4.16
N GLY A 228 -10.89 18.87 5.22
CA GLY A 228 -9.90 17.79 5.19
C GLY A 228 -10.37 16.54 5.93
N SER A 229 -9.76 15.38 5.65
CA SER A 229 -10.19 14.09 6.18
C SER A 229 -9.04 13.39 6.94
N CYS A 230 -9.03 13.50 8.27
CA CYS A 230 -7.97 13.00 9.14
C CYS A 230 -8.25 11.57 9.63
N CYS A 231 -7.24 10.70 9.63
CA CYS A 231 -7.23 9.48 10.45
C CYS A 231 -5.83 8.91 10.62
N ALA A 232 -5.65 8.02 11.60
CA ALA A 232 -4.38 7.34 11.80
C ALA A 232 -3.99 6.48 10.58
N GLU A 233 -2.70 6.42 10.31
CA GLU A 233 -2.11 5.81 9.13
C GLU A 233 -0.90 4.98 9.50
N MET A 234 -0.83 3.77 8.96
CA MET A 234 0.31 2.87 9.08
C MET A 234 0.84 2.59 7.69
N ASP A 235 1.90 3.30 7.33
CA ASP A 235 2.65 3.12 6.11
C ASP A 235 3.53 1.89 6.21
N VAL A 236 2.97 0.75 5.84
CA VAL A 236 3.71 -0.50 5.81
C VAL A 236 4.81 -0.43 4.77
N TRP A 237 4.58 0.27 3.66
CA TRP A 237 5.50 0.33 2.56
C TRP A 237 5.29 1.61 1.75
N GLU A 238 6.31 2.43 1.70
CA GLU A 238 6.44 3.51 0.73
C GLU A 238 7.79 3.36 0.06
N ALA A 239 7.83 3.15 -1.26
CA ALA A 239 9.07 2.81 -1.92
C ALA A 239 9.08 3.06 -3.42
N ASN A 240 10.32 3.18 -3.90
CA ASN A 240 10.68 2.92 -5.28
C ASN A 240 11.90 1.98 -5.32
N SER A 241 12.53 1.84 -6.48
CA SER A 241 13.71 0.98 -6.63
C SER A 241 14.93 1.47 -5.85
N ILE A 242 14.95 2.72 -5.36
CA ILE A 242 16.11 3.34 -4.71
C ILE A 242 16.00 3.30 -3.19
N SER A 243 14.84 3.68 -2.66
CA SER A 243 14.60 3.78 -1.22
C SER A 243 13.26 3.19 -0.82
N ASN A 244 13.15 2.82 0.47
CA ASN A 244 11.88 2.49 1.10
C ASN A 244 11.81 3.06 2.51
N ALA A 245 10.60 3.31 2.98
CA ALA A 245 10.27 3.63 4.36
C ALA A 245 9.09 2.75 4.83
N PHE A 246 9.03 2.56 6.14
CA PHE A 246 7.79 2.18 6.82
C PHE A 246 7.62 3.07 8.04
N THR A 247 6.41 3.58 8.22
CA THR A 247 6.17 4.75 9.06
C THR A 247 4.84 4.60 9.79
N ALA A 248 4.83 4.93 11.08
CA ALA A 248 3.59 4.96 11.87
C ALA A 248 3.18 6.41 12.13
N HIS A 249 1.94 6.74 11.81
CA HIS A 249 1.37 8.08 11.96
C HIS A 249 0.12 8.02 12.85
N PRO A 250 0.26 8.29 14.15
CA PRO A 250 -0.87 8.35 15.05
C PRO A 250 -1.64 9.67 14.88
N CYS A 251 -2.91 9.63 15.27
CA CYS A 251 -3.77 10.80 15.39
C CYS A 251 -4.48 10.79 16.74
N ASP A 252 -4.92 11.95 17.18
CA ASP A 252 -5.68 12.11 18.43
C ASP A 252 -7.01 11.30 18.42
N SER A 253 -7.55 11.03 17.23
CA SER A 253 -8.76 10.23 17.01
C SER A 253 -8.43 8.92 16.28
N VAL A 254 -9.04 7.82 16.74
CA VAL A 254 -8.94 6.49 16.13
C VAL A 254 -9.91 6.27 14.97
N SER A 255 -10.78 7.24 14.71
CA SER A 255 -11.77 7.21 13.63
C SER A 255 -11.52 8.36 12.65
N GLN A 256 -11.96 8.19 11.41
CA GLN A 256 -12.04 9.29 10.46
C GLN A 256 -12.73 10.50 11.08
N THR A 257 -12.10 11.67 10.91
CA THR A 257 -12.59 12.94 11.44
C THR A 257 -12.37 14.02 10.39
N MET A 258 -13.39 14.83 10.14
CA MET A 258 -13.25 15.99 9.26
C MET A 258 -12.62 17.17 10.01
N CYS A 259 -11.75 17.92 9.33
CA CYS A 259 -11.13 19.15 9.81
C CYS A 259 -11.39 20.30 8.83
N ASP A 260 -11.14 21.54 9.27
CA ASP A 260 -11.41 22.75 8.48
C ASP A 260 -10.16 23.63 8.31
N GLY A 261 -9.86 24.00 7.06
CA GLY A 261 -8.81 24.94 6.69
C GLY A 261 -7.44 24.57 7.25
N ASP A 262 -6.69 25.58 7.68
CA ASP A 262 -5.34 25.38 8.23
C ASP A 262 -5.33 24.69 9.60
N SER A 263 -6.48 24.48 10.24
CA SER A 263 -6.56 23.67 11.47
C SER A 263 -6.43 22.17 11.20
N CYS A 264 -6.52 21.75 9.93
CA CYS A 264 -6.17 20.41 9.50
C CYS A 264 -4.68 20.08 9.71
N GLY A 265 -3.79 21.08 9.62
CA GLY A 265 -2.36 20.83 9.52
C GLY A 265 -2.03 20.04 8.25
N GLY A 266 -1.06 19.15 8.35
CA GLY A 266 -0.64 18.27 7.26
C GLY A 266 -0.04 19.00 6.07
N THR A 267 0.25 18.24 5.02
CA THR A 267 0.90 18.73 3.79
C THR A 267 0.09 19.81 3.07
N TYR A 268 -1.24 19.81 3.21
CA TYR A 268 -2.16 20.73 2.52
C TYR A 268 -2.49 22.02 3.32
N SER A 269 -1.81 22.27 4.43
CA SER A 269 -1.96 23.52 5.20
C SER A 269 -1.48 24.72 4.38
N ALA A 270 -2.36 25.70 4.12
CA ALA A 270 -2.03 26.89 3.33
C ALA A 270 -1.07 27.82 4.10
N SER A 271 -1.10 27.78 5.43
CA SER A 271 -0.14 28.49 6.28
C SER A 271 1.29 27.93 6.21
N GLY A 272 1.45 26.70 5.69
CA GLY A 272 2.69 25.93 5.74
C GLY A 272 3.00 25.33 7.11
N ASP A 273 2.17 25.58 8.13
CA ASP A 273 2.25 24.89 9.42
C ASP A 273 1.56 23.53 9.30
N ARG A 274 2.36 22.48 9.11
CA ARG A 274 1.89 21.09 9.05
C ARG A 274 1.54 20.51 10.43
N TYR A 275 1.99 21.12 11.53
CA TYR A 275 1.88 20.57 12.90
C TYR A 275 0.69 21.15 13.70
N SER A 276 -0.12 21.99 13.07
CA SER A 276 -1.31 22.62 13.67
C SER A 276 -2.49 21.66 13.87
N GLY A 277 -2.44 20.50 13.22
CA GLY A 277 -3.52 19.51 13.17
C GLY A 277 -3.60 18.55 14.35
N THR A 278 -4.40 17.50 14.15
CA THR A 278 -4.68 16.43 15.12
C THR A 278 -4.01 15.09 14.76
N CYS A 279 -3.26 15.07 13.68
CA CYS A 279 -2.51 13.93 13.19
C CYS A 279 -1.03 14.28 13.10
N ASP A 280 -0.18 13.28 13.26
CA ASP A 280 1.25 13.39 12.99
C ASP A 280 1.53 13.29 11.48
N PRO A 281 1.91 14.40 10.80
CA PRO A 281 2.17 14.38 9.38
C PRO A 281 3.55 13.81 9.02
N ASP A 282 4.45 13.60 9.98
CA ASP A 282 5.83 13.15 9.75
C ASP A 282 5.98 11.67 10.05
N GLY A 283 5.30 11.21 11.11
CA GLY A 283 5.36 9.84 11.59
C GLY A 283 6.67 9.53 12.33
N CYS A 284 6.80 8.28 12.77
CA CYS A 284 8.06 7.69 13.15
C CYS A 284 8.51 6.74 12.04
N ASP A 285 9.42 7.19 11.17
CA ASP A 285 9.82 6.47 9.97
C ASP A 285 11.05 5.59 10.20
N TYR A 286 11.13 4.52 9.41
CA TYR A 286 12.30 3.68 9.32
C TYR A 286 12.69 3.51 7.85
N ASN A 287 13.59 4.37 7.38
CA ASN A 287 14.29 4.23 6.11
C ASN A 287 15.75 3.79 6.39
N PRO A 288 16.19 2.58 5.97
CA PRO A 288 17.55 2.09 6.23
C PRO A 288 18.65 3.02 5.71
N TYR A 289 18.45 3.66 4.55
CA TYR A 289 19.41 4.61 3.99
C TYR A 289 19.50 5.87 4.87
N ARG A 290 18.36 6.42 5.31
CA ARG A 290 18.28 7.57 6.23
C ARG A 290 18.95 7.30 7.57
N LEU A 291 18.94 6.04 8.02
CA LEU A 291 19.62 5.55 9.22
C LEU A 291 21.10 5.15 8.98
N GLY A 292 21.64 5.51 7.81
CA GLY A 292 23.04 5.38 7.41
C GLY A 292 23.44 4.00 6.88
N ASN A 293 22.50 3.07 6.71
CA ASN A 293 22.75 1.77 6.10
C ASN A 293 22.47 1.81 4.59
N THR A 294 23.37 2.45 3.85
CA THR A 294 23.19 2.78 2.43
C THR A 294 23.33 1.59 1.46
N ASP A 295 23.86 0.46 1.92
CA ASP A 295 24.11 -0.74 1.09
C ASP A 295 23.05 -1.84 1.33
N PHE A 296 21.95 -1.51 2.03
CA PHE A 296 20.92 -2.48 2.40
C PHE A 296 19.85 -2.69 1.32
N TYR A 297 19.25 -1.61 0.81
CA TYR A 297 18.11 -1.69 -0.12
C TYR A 297 18.41 -0.87 -1.36
N GLY A 298 18.20 -1.46 -2.53
CA GLY A 298 18.38 -0.80 -3.83
C GLY A 298 18.88 -1.75 -4.91
N PRO A 299 19.20 -1.25 -6.12
CA PRO A 299 19.51 -2.12 -7.25
C PRO A 299 20.83 -2.88 -7.01
N GLY A 300 20.76 -4.20 -6.87
CA GLY A 300 21.90 -5.08 -6.62
C GLY A 300 22.44 -5.06 -5.18
N LEU A 301 21.67 -4.52 -4.24
CA LEU A 301 22.03 -4.45 -2.82
C LEU A 301 21.51 -5.67 -2.03
N THR A 302 21.58 -5.63 -0.69
CA THR A 302 21.21 -6.76 0.18
C THR A 302 19.76 -7.22 -0.07
N VAL A 303 18.84 -6.27 -0.16
CA VAL A 303 17.52 -6.43 -0.76
C VAL A 303 17.61 -5.84 -2.16
N ASP A 304 17.68 -6.70 -3.17
CA ASP A 304 17.92 -6.31 -4.56
C ASP A 304 16.62 -5.90 -5.24
N THR A 305 16.45 -4.62 -5.52
CA THR A 305 15.24 -4.08 -6.14
C THR A 305 15.12 -4.36 -7.64
N ASN A 306 16.12 -5.00 -8.27
CA ASN A 306 16.01 -5.45 -9.66
C ASN A 306 15.10 -6.67 -9.84
N SER A 307 14.62 -7.27 -8.75
CA SER A 307 13.73 -8.43 -8.79
C SER A 307 12.71 -8.38 -7.66
N PRO A 308 11.56 -9.08 -7.79
CA PRO A 308 10.56 -9.13 -6.73
C PRO A 308 11.11 -9.70 -5.41
N PHE A 309 10.55 -9.24 -4.30
CA PHE A 309 10.84 -9.74 -2.96
C PHE A 309 9.59 -9.69 -2.08
N THR A 310 9.60 -10.45 -1.00
CA THR A 310 8.57 -10.44 0.04
C THR A 310 8.93 -9.40 1.10
N VAL A 311 7.95 -8.60 1.52
CA VAL A 311 8.00 -7.70 2.68
C VAL A 311 7.13 -8.28 3.78
N VAL A 312 7.68 -8.41 4.98
CA VAL A 312 6.99 -8.91 6.18
C VAL A 312 7.02 -7.83 7.25
N THR A 313 5.85 -7.48 7.79
CA THR A 313 5.72 -6.50 8.88
C THR A 313 4.95 -7.11 10.04
N GLN A 314 5.54 -7.07 11.24
CA GLN A 314 5.00 -7.64 12.47
C GLN A 314 4.63 -6.54 13.44
N PHE A 315 3.43 -6.60 14.02
CA PHE A 315 2.90 -5.62 14.96
C PHE A 315 2.87 -6.24 16.35
N ILE A 316 3.97 -6.11 17.07
CA ILE A 316 4.23 -6.81 18.33
C ILE A 316 3.60 -6.03 19.48
N THR A 317 2.84 -6.75 20.30
CA THR A 317 2.24 -6.21 21.53
C THR A 317 3.03 -6.61 22.77
N ASP A 318 2.90 -5.82 23.83
CA ASP A 318 3.60 -6.00 25.12
C ASP A 318 3.40 -7.38 25.76
N ASP A 319 2.22 -7.99 25.58
CA ASP A 319 1.86 -9.29 26.11
C ASP A 319 1.79 -10.42 25.06
N GLY A 320 2.10 -10.10 23.80
CA GLY A 320 2.05 -11.03 22.67
C GLY A 320 0.64 -11.46 22.26
N THR A 321 -0.41 -10.75 22.68
CA THR A 321 -1.80 -11.00 22.30
C THR A 321 -2.35 -9.92 21.36
N SER A 322 -3.46 -10.19 20.69
CA SER A 322 -4.15 -9.20 19.83
C SER A 322 -4.90 -8.10 20.61
N SER A 323 -4.80 -8.09 21.94
CA SER A 323 -5.41 -7.09 22.82
C SER A 323 -4.39 -6.31 23.66
N GLY A 324 -3.11 -6.66 23.56
CA GLY A 324 -2.03 -5.92 24.22
C GLY A 324 -1.75 -4.59 23.53
N THR A 325 -0.93 -3.76 24.17
CA THR A 325 -0.51 -2.46 23.63
C THR A 325 0.59 -2.67 22.59
N LEU A 326 0.53 -1.99 21.45
CA LEU A 326 1.59 -2.03 20.44
C LEU A 326 2.91 -1.51 21.03
N THR A 327 3.99 -2.26 20.87
CA THR A 327 5.31 -1.92 21.44
C THR A 327 6.43 -1.91 20.41
N GLU A 328 6.30 -2.72 19.36
CA GLU A 328 7.32 -2.82 18.33
C GLU A 328 6.69 -3.11 16.96
N ILE A 329 7.11 -2.36 15.94
CA ILE A 329 6.83 -2.68 14.54
C ILE A 329 8.13 -3.19 13.93
N LYS A 330 8.12 -4.45 13.52
CA LYS A 330 9.31 -5.14 13.03
C LYS A 330 9.20 -5.51 11.57
N ARG A 331 10.31 -5.35 10.85
CA ARG A 331 10.44 -5.63 9.41
C ARG A 331 11.34 -6.84 9.16
N LEU A 332 10.96 -7.67 8.20
CA LEU A 332 11.78 -8.69 7.56
C LEU A 332 11.55 -8.66 6.04
N TYR A 333 12.50 -9.18 5.29
CA TYR A 333 12.35 -9.41 3.85
C TYR A 333 12.59 -10.88 3.55
N VAL A 334 12.00 -11.39 2.47
CA VAL A 334 12.38 -12.70 1.90
C VAL A 334 12.68 -12.51 0.43
N GLN A 335 13.89 -12.86 0.01
CA GLN A 335 14.29 -12.79 -1.39
C GLN A 335 15.12 -14.01 -1.74
N ASN A 336 14.86 -14.61 -2.91
CA ASN A 336 15.53 -15.83 -3.35
C ASN A 336 15.46 -16.99 -2.33
N GLY A 337 14.41 -17.03 -1.52
CA GLY A 337 14.21 -18.03 -0.46
C GLY A 337 15.00 -17.79 0.82
N GLU A 338 15.75 -16.69 0.92
CA GLU A 338 16.50 -16.29 2.11
C GLU A 338 15.72 -15.24 2.91
N VAL A 339 15.63 -15.45 4.23
CA VAL A 339 15.05 -14.46 5.15
C VAL A 339 16.13 -13.45 5.52
N ILE A 340 15.85 -12.18 5.24
CA ILE A 340 16.74 -11.05 5.45
C ILE A 340 16.15 -10.20 6.58
N ALA A 341 16.93 -10.01 7.66
CA ALA A 341 16.55 -9.09 8.73
C ALA A 341 16.59 -7.64 8.23
N ASN A 342 15.77 -6.76 8.82
CA ASN A 342 15.80 -5.34 8.47
C ASN A 342 17.19 -4.71 8.67
N GLY A 343 17.53 -3.74 7.83
CA GLY A 343 18.80 -3.02 7.89
C GLY A 343 18.89 -2.20 9.16
N ALA A 344 19.76 -2.59 10.08
CA ALA A 344 19.94 -1.87 11.35
C ALA A 344 20.52 -0.47 11.14
N SER A 345 20.14 0.47 12.00
CA SER A 345 20.73 1.81 12.05
C SER A 345 22.23 1.76 12.35
N THR A 346 22.99 2.65 11.71
CA THR A 346 24.44 2.79 11.91
C THR A 346 24.80 3.89 12.92
N TYR A 347 23.83 4.71 13.32
CA TYR A 347 24.04 5.77 14.30
C TYR A 347 24.04 5.20 15.73
N SER A 348 25.11 5.44 16.49
CA SER A 348 25.24 4.90 17.85
C SER A 348 24.16 5.38 18.83
N SER A 349 23.52 6.52 18.56
CA SER A 349 22.43 7.08 19.38
C SER A 349 21.06 6.50 19.03
N VAL A 350 20.91 5.87 17.86
CA VAL A 350 19.65 5.27 17.39
C VAL A 350 19.96 3.82 17.08
N ASN A 351 19.79 2.93 18.05
CA ASN A 351 20.13 1.51 17.90
C ASN A 351 18.88 0.69 17.57
N GLY A 352 19.07 -0.42 16.84
CA GLY A 352 18.01 -1.37 16.54
C GLY A 352 17.70 -1.49 15.06
N SER A 353 16.67 -2.28 14.76
CA SER A 353 16.20 -2.56 13.39
C SER A 353 14.67 -2.60 13.29
N SER A 354 13.99 -1.93 14.22
CA SER A 354 12.54 -1.92 14.38
C SER A 354 12.10 -0.59 14.99
N ILE A 355 10.84 -0.23 14.78
CA ILE A 355 10.22 0.95 15.37
C ILE A 355 9.74 0.58 16.77
N THR A 356 10.22 1.33 17.76
CA THR A 356 9.79 1.28 19.17
C THR A 356 9.70 2.72 19.67
N SER A 357 8.99 2.99 20.77
CA SER A 357 8.93 4.37 21.31
C SER A 357 10.33 4.94 21.60
N ALA A 358 11.25 4.12 22.11
CA ALA A 358 12.63 4.53 22.37
C ALA A 358 13.42 4.82 21.09
N PHE A 359 13.15 4.07 20.01
CA PHE A 359 13.71 4.36 18.69
C PHE A 359 13.22 5.71 18.19
N CYS A 360 11.90 5.96 18.20
CA CYS A 360 11.28 7.20 17.71
C CYS A 360 11.82 8.43 18.46
N GLU A 361 11.87 8.39 19.79
CA GLU A 361 12.42 9.49 20.60
C GLU A 361 13.89 9.77 20.24
N SER A 362 14.70 8.72 20.11
CA SER A 362 16.13 8.83 19.80
C SER A 362 16.37 9.35 18.38
N GLU A 363 15.54 8.91 17.43
CA GLU A 363 15.60 9.24 16.02
C GLU A 363 15.22 10.71 15.79
N LYS A 364 14.05 11.14 16.30
CA LYS A 364 13.64 12.56 16.28
C LYS A 364 14.68 13.46 16.96
N THR A 365 15.24 13.03 18.09
CA THR A 365 16.31 13.79 18.78
C THR A 365 17.59 13.90 17.95
N LEU A 366 18.02 12.81 17.29
CA LEU A 366 19.23 12.81 16.48
C LEU A 366 19.09 13.69 15.23
N PHE A 367 17.94 13.61 14.56
CA PHE A 367 17.67 14.33 13.32
C PHE A 367 17.24 15.78 13.56
N GLY A 368 16.81 16.10 14.79
CA GLY A 368 16.36 17.44 15.16
C GLY A 368 14.94 17.76 14.67
N ASP A 369 14.15 16.72 14.40
CA ASP A 369 12.76 16.82 13.96
C ASP A 369 11.83 17.06 15.16
N GLU A 370 10.69 17.71 14.93
CA GLU A 370 9.68 17.88 15.98
C GLU A 370 9.04 16.52 16.31
N ASN A 371 9.02 16.13 17.58
CA ASN A 371 8.44 14.85 17.99
C ASN A 371 6.92 15.00 18.22
N VAL A 372 6.20 15.23 17.12
CA VAL A 372 4.73 15.22 17.12
C VAL A 372 4.15 13.79 17.14
N PHE A 373 4.95 12.77 16.83
CA PHE A 373 4.58 11.36 17.01
C PHE A 373 4.14 11.07 18.44
N ASP A 374 4.98 11.40 19.43
CA ASP A 374 4.62 11.20 20.85
C ASP A 374 3.50 12.16 21.31
N LYS A 375 3.41 13.36 20.72
CA LYS A 375 2.33 14.32 21.01
C LYS A 375 0.96 13.75 20.65
N HIS A 376 0.86 13.01 19.54
CA HIS A 376 -0.38 12.44 19.02
C HIS A 376 -0.60 10.97 19.45
N GLY A 377 0.11 10.49 20.49
CA GLY A 377 -0.13 9.20 21.13
C GLY A 377 0.86 8.08 20.79
N GLY A 378 1.81 8.34 19.88
CA GLY A 378 2.88 7.42 19.52
C GLY A 378 2.39 6.02 19.13
N LEU A 379 3.16 4.99 19.49
CA LEU A 379 2.78 3.60 19.20
C LEU A 379 1.51 3.14 19.92
N GLU A 380 1.19 3.67 21.10
CA GLU A 380 -0.04 3.30 21.80
C GLU A 380 -1.27 3.79 21.03
N GLY A 381 -1.29 5.07 20.62
CA GLY A 381 -2.35 5.63 19.78
C GLY A 381 -2.47 4.94 18.42
N MET A 382 -1.34 4.63 17.77
CA MET A 382 -1.34 3.82 16.55
C MET A 382 -1.95 2.43 16.80
N GLY A 383 -1.61 1.79 17.93
CA GLY A 383 -2.15 0.51 18.33
C GLY A 383 -3.66 0.53 18.55
N GLU A 384 -4.21 1.61 19.10
CA GLU A 384 -5.66 1.78 19.26
C GLU A 384 -6.40 1.83 17.90
N ALA A 385 -5.85 2.53 16.91
CA ALA A 385 -6.39 2.52 15.55
C ALA A 385 -6.31 1.13 14.90
N MET A 386 -5.18 0.43 15.06
CA MET A 386 -5.01 -0.96 14.61
C MET A 386 -6.01 -1.92 15.25
N ALA A 387 -6.42 -1.67 16.51
CA ALA A 387 -7.40 -2.47 17.22
C ALA A 387 -8.84 -2.28 16.70
N LYS A 388 -9.18 -1.04 16.28
CA LYS A 388 -10.47 -0.72 15.64
C LYS A 388 -10.63 -1.52 14.34
N GLY A 389 -9.56 -1.61 13.57
CA GLY A 389 -9.51 -2.22 12.25
C GLY A 389 -9.25 -1.15 11.20
N MET A 390 -8.35 -1.45 10.26
CA MET A 390 -7.90 -0.50 9.25
C MET A 390 -8.08 -1.08 7.84
N VAL A 391 -8.33 -0.20 6.87
CA VAL A 391 -8.50 -0.54 5.46
C VAL A 391 -7.14 -0.60 4.79
N LEU A 392 -6.89 -1.65 4.01
CA LEU A 392 -5.70 -1.79 3.20
C LEU A 392 -5.79 -0.89 1.95
N VAL A 393 -4.76 -0.08 1.74
CA VAL A 393 -4.60 0.80 0.58
C VAL A 393 -3.42 0.36 -0.27
N LEU A 394 -3.58 0.35 -1.59
CA LEU A 394 -2.51 0.10 -2.57
C LEU A 394 -2.51 1.23 -3.59
N SER A 395 -1.40 1.95 -3.72
CA SER A 395 -1.31 3.12 -4.59
C SER A 395 0.00 3.20 -5.37
N LEU A 396 -0.01 4.09 -6.36
CA LEU A 396 1.16 4.53 -7.10
C LEU A 396 0.99 6.02 -7.43
N TRP A 397 1.94 6.85 -7.01
CA TRP A 397 1.85 8.30 -7.15
C TRP A 397 3.23 8.97 -7.30
N ASP A 398 3.22 10.20 -7.81
CA ASP A 398 4.30 11.18 -7.80
C ASP A 398 3.92 12.39 -6.93
N ASP A 399 4.91 13.13 -6.46
CA ASP A 399 4.73 14.09 -5.37
C ASP A 399 4.75 15.54 -5.84
N TYR A 400 3.58 16.17 -5.79
CA TYR A 400 3.42 17.58 -6.14
C TYR A 400 3.78 18.56 -5.00
N ALA A 401 4.11 18.08 -3.80
CA ALA A 401 4.49 18.91 -2.66
C ALA A 401 6.01 18.97 -2.46
N ALA A 402 6.70 17.82 -2.54
CA ALA A 402 8.11 17.72 -2.20
C ALA A 402 8.93 16.85 -3.18
N ASP A 403 8.41 16.58 -4.37
CA ASP A 403 9.09 15.86 -5.46
C ASP A 403 9.64 14.47 -5.01
N MET A 404 9.04 13.85 -3.98
CA MET A 404 9.44 12.55 -3.39
C MET A 404 10.83 12.55 -2.74
N LEU A 405 11.43 13.74 -2.59
CA LEU A 405 12.81 13.88 -2.08
C LEU A 405 12.93 13.41 -0.62
N TRP A 406 11.84 13.49 0.14
CA TRP A 406 11.74 12.99 1.52
C TRP A 406 11.84 11.47 1.61
N LEU A 407 11.73 10.74 0.49
CA LEU A 407 11.90 9.29 0.43
C LEU A 407 13.26 8.89 -0.14
N ASP A 408 13.68 9.48 -1.27
CA ASP A 408 14.75 8.91 -2.11
C ASP A 408 15.95 9.84 -2.39
N SER A 409 15.98 11.03 -1.78
CA SER A 409 16.99 12.07 -2.06
C SER A 409 17.54 12.72 -0.77
N ASP A 410 18.20 13.86 -0.91
CA ASP A 410 18.59 14.73 0.21
C ASP A 410 17.46 15.71 0.52
N TYR A 411 16.86 15.60 1.71
CA TYR A 411 15.75 16.46 2.14
C TYR A 411 15.88 16.95 3.58
N PRO A 412 15.74 18.27 3.84
CA PRO A 412 15.44 19.33 2.88
C PRO A 412 16.66 19.72 2.02
N VAL A 413 16.42 20.14 0.77
CA VAL A 413 17.43 20.35 -0.29
C VAL A 413 18.53 21.38 0.03
N ASN A 414 18.32 22.23 1.03
CA ASN A 414 19.26 23.25 1.48
C ASN A 414 20.18 22.77 2.61
N SER A 415 19.99 21.55 3.11
CA SER A 415 20.78 20.96 4.17
C SER A 415 21.91 20.09 3.61
N SER A 416 22.99 19.95 4.39
CA SER A 416 24.11 19.08 3.99
C SER A 416 23.68 17.62 4.06
N ALA A 417 23.90 16.84 3.00
CA ALA A 417 23.70 15.38 2.99
C ALA A 417 24.45 14.64 4.12
N SER A 418 25.52 15.24 4.65
CA SER A 418 26.27 14.69 5.78
C SER A 418 25.58 14.88 7.14
N THR A 419 24.56 15.72 7.22
CA THR A 419 23.77 15.91 8.44
C THR A 419 22.87 14.69 8.64
N PRO A 420 22.87 14.04 9.82
CA PRO A 420 22.01 12.90 10.09
C PRO A 420 20.54 13.19 9.75
N GLY A 421 19.88 12.26 9.05
CA GLY A 421 18.46 12.36 8.68
C GLY A 421 18.18 13.09 7.36
N VAL A 422 19.17 13.77 6.77
CA VAL A 422 18.98 14.51 5.50
C VAL A 422 19.01 13.59 4.29
N ALA A 423 20.02 12.73 4.16
CA ALA A 423 20.17 11.85 3.00
C ALA A 423 19.30 10.60 3.15
N ARG A 424 18.43 10.32 2.19
CA ARG A 424 17.38 9.28 2.26
C ARG A 424 17.39 8.32 1.09
N GLY A 425 18.14 8.65 0.05
CA GLY A 425 18.47 7.78 -1.06
C GLY A 425 19.54 8.40 -1.95
N THR A 426 19.71 7.86 -3.15
CA THR A 426 20.75 8.29 -4.10
C THR A 426 20.23 9.20 -5.20
N CYS A 427 18.94 9.56 -5.18
CA CYS A 427 18.35 10.40 -6.20
C CYS A 427 18.88 11.84 -6.12
N SER A 428 18.80 12.56 -7.24
CA SER A 428 19.21 13.97 -7.28
C SER A 428 18.17 14.85 -6.60
N THR A 429 18.60 15.95 -5.99
CA THR A 429 17.69 16.98 -5.45
C THR A 429 16.85 17.68 -6.52
N ASP A 430 17.23 17.55 -7.80
CA ASP A 430 16.47 18.09 -8.94
C ASP A 430 15.59 17.01 -9.63
N SER A 431 15.54 15.80 -9.06
CA SER A 431 14.67 14.72 -9.56
C SER A 431 13.25 14.84 -9.01
N GLY A 432 12.35 13.96 -9.45
CA GLY A 432 11.02 13.82 -8.83
C GLY A 432 9.97 14.86 -9.20
N VAL A 433 10.34 15.95 -9.87
CA VAL A 433 9.39 16.94 -10.40
C VAL A 433 8.30 16.25 -11.24
N PRO A 434 7.01 16.30 -10.84
CA PRO A 434 5.92 15.53 -11.46
C PRO A 434 5.89 15.62 -13.00
N ALA A 435 5.93 16.83 -13.54
CA ALA A 435 5.92 17.06 -14.99
C ALA A 435 7.08 16.36 -15.72
N THR A 436 8.24 16.22 -15.08
CA THR A 436 9.41 15.49 -15.62
C THR A 436 9.19 13.98 -15.50
N VAL A 437 8.80 13.48 -14.32
CA VAL A 437 8.62 12.04 -14.07
C VAL A 437 7.51 11.46 -14.94
N GLU A 438 6.37 12.15 -15.05
CA GLU A 438 5.26 11.78 -15.93
C GLU A 438 5.65 11.71 -17.42
N ALA A 439 6.59 12.54 -17.85
CA ALA A 439 7.04 12.60 -19.24
C ALA A 439 8.12 11.55 -19.53
N GLU A 440 9.05 11.33 -18.61
CA GLU A 440 10.20 10.45 -18.79
C GLU A 440 9.91 8.99 -18.43
N SER A 441 9.00 8.76 -17.49
CA SER A 441 8.69 7.42 -16.94
C SER A 441 7.21 7.02 -17.07
N PRO A 442 6.49 7.32 -18.17
CA PRO A 442 5.05 7.06 -18.26
C PRO A 442 4.68 5.57 -18.15
N ASN A 443 5.61 4.68 -18.50
CA ASN A 443 5.41 3.23 -18.44
C ASN A 443 5.86 2.61 -17.10
N ALA A 444 6.25 3.43 -16.11
CA ALA A 444 6.54 2.94 -14.77
C ALA A 444 5.31 2.25 -14.17
N TYR A 445 5.55 1.27 -13.32
CA TYR A 445 4.50 0.54 -12.64
C TYR A 445 5.02 -0.13 -11.37
N VAL A 446 4.09 -0.45 -10.48
CA VAL A 446 4.32 -1.31 -9.32
C VAL A 446 3.43 -2.54 -9.41
N THR A 447 3.93 -3.66 -8.90
CA THR A 447 3.11 -4.87 -8.74
C THR A 447 3.14 -5.32 -7.30
N TYR A 448 1.96 -5.44 -6.70
CA TYR A 448 1.75 -6.03 -5.38
C TYR A 448 1.13 -7.41 -5.55
N SER A 449 1.60 -8.40 -4.80
CA SER A 449 1.01 -9.73 -4.90
C SER A 449 1.12 -10.55 -3.62
N ASN A 450 0.48 -11.71 -3.60
CA ASN A 450 0.68 -12.72 -2.57
C ASN A 450 0.47 -12.18 -1.13
N ILE A 451 -0.55 -11.35 -0.97
CA ILE A 451 -0.92 -10.76 0.32
C ILE A 451 -1.32 -11.88 1.29
N LYS A 452 -0.71 -11.88 2.47
CA LYS A 452 -0.90 -12.83 3.56
C LYS A 452 -1.04 -12.09 4.88
N PHE A 453 -1.96 -12.56 5.71
CA PHE A 453 -2.21 -12.00 7.03
C PHE A 453 -2.44 -13.11 8.06
N GLY A 454 -1.79 -13.04 9.21
CA GLY A 454 -1.98 -14.05 10.26
C GLY A 454 -1.07 -13.83 11.47
N PRO A 455 -1.01 -14.81 12.40
CA PRO A 455 -0.16 -14.72 13.58
C PRO A 455 1.31 -14.51 13.21
N ILE A 456 2.07 -13.83 14.08
CA ILE A 456 3.49 -13.57 13.87
C ILE A 456 4.27 -14.86 13.54
N GLY A 457 5.00 -14.84 12.41
CA GLY A 457 5.79 -15.98 11.92
C GLY A 457 5.00 -17.00 11.09
N SER A 458 3.76 -16.71 10.71
CA SER A 458 2.91 -17.64 9.94
C SER A 458 2.92 -17.40 8.43
N THR A 459 3.35 -16.23 7.96
CA THR A 459 3.15 -15.83 6.55
C THR A 459 4.36 -16.07 5.65
N TYR A 460 5.50 -16.49 6.23
CA TYR A 460 6.74 -16.78 5.51
C TYR A 460 7.42 -18.04 6.03
N SER A 461 8.23 -18.68 5.19
CA SER A 461 9.02 -19.84 5.59
C SER A 461 10.30 -19.37 6.29
N SER A 462 10.34 -19.44 7.62
CA SER A 462 11.60 -19.36 8.35
C SER A 462 12.44 -20.57 7.97
N GLY A 463 13.53 -20.36 7.21
CA GLY A 463 14.43 -21.43 6.78
C GLY A 463 15.05 -22.17 7.97
N SER A 464 14.34 -23.14 8.56
CA SER A 464 14.89 -24.05 9.55
C SER A 464 15.54 -25.22 8.82
N SER A 465 16.87 -25.16 8.71
CA SER A 465 17.71 -26.35 8.59
C SER A 465 17.18 -27.43 9.54
N SER A 466 16.77 -28.57 8.99
CA SER A 466 16.22 -29.70 9.74
C SER A 466 17.25 -30.31 10.68
N GLY A 467 17.40 -29.73 11.87
CA GLY A 467 18.03 -30.37 13.02
C GLY A 467 17.08 -31.41 13.58
N SER A 468 17.11 -32.63 13.03
CA SER A 468 16.37 -33.77 13.57
C SER A 468 16.97 -34.19 14.91
N GLY A 469 16.55 -33.52 15.99
CA GLY A 469 16.76 -33.94 17.37
C GLY A 469 15.80 -35.08 17.72
N SER A 470 16.11 -36.30 17.28
CA SER A 470 15.39 -37.50 17.70
C SER A 470 15.73 -37.82 19.15
N SER A 471 14.76 -37.59 20.04
CA SER A 471 14.73 -38.04 21.43
C SER A 471 14.67 -39.57 21.48
N SER A 472 15.72 -40.18 22.04
CA SER A 472 15.85 -41.61 22.25
C SER A 472 14.89 -42.11 23.32
N SER A 473 13.91 -42.92 22.93
CA SER A 473 13.19 -43.82 23.82
C SER A 473 13.60 -45.26 23.52
N SER A 474 13.93 -45.98 24.59
CA SER A 474 14.53 -47.29 24.62
C SER A 474 13.55 -48.40 24.23
N SER A 475 13.93 -49.22 23.24
CA SER A 475 13.39 -50.55 23.07
C SER A 475 14.50 -51.50 22.61
N SER A 476 14.85 -52.40 23.52
CA SER A 476 15.68 -53.57 23.30
C SER A 476 14.99 -54.55 22.35
N THR A 477 15.71 -55.17 21.40
CA THR A 477 15.70 -56.62 21.10
C THR A 477 16.71 -56.96 19.99
N THR A 478 17.74 -57.70 20.40
CA THR A 478 18.61 -58.69 19.72
C THR A 478 18.85 -58.70 18.20
N THR A 479 20.15 -58.65 17.89
CA THR A 479 20.86 -58.95 16.65
C THR A 479 20.84 -60.43 16.21
N LYS A 480 20.94 -60.69 14.89
CA LYS A 480 21.65 -61.89 14.39
C LYS A 480 22.19 -61.76 12.94
N ALA A 481 23.51 -62.00 12.86
CA ALA A 481 24.37 -62.55 11.78
C ALA A 481 24.38 -61.86 10.39
N THR A 482 25.44 -61.17 9.93
CA THR A 482 26.87 -61.53 9.64
C THR A 482 27.08 -62.29 8.33
N SER A 483 27.83 -61.64 7.41
CA SER A 483 28.84 -62.13 6.42
C SER A 483 28.77 -61.22 5.18
N THR A 484 29.80 -60.60 4.58
CA THR A 484 31.22 -60.97 4.45
C THR A 484 32.06 -59.80 3.88
N THR A 485 33.33 -59.73 4.30
CA THR A 485 34.57 -59.25 3.61
C THR A 485 34.83 -57.77 3.24
N LEU A 486 35.93 -57.28 3.80
CA LEU A 486 36.71 -56.09 3.47
C LEU A 486 37.65 -56.32 2.27
N LYS A 487 37.80 -55.34 1.36
CA LYS A 487 39.12 -54.95 0.80
C LYS A 487 39.13 -53.55 0.14
N THR A 488 39.81 -52.63 0.84
CA THR A 488 40.70 -51.51 0.48
C THR A 488 40.66 -50.79 -0.89
N THR A 489 40.62 -49.45 -0.77
CA THR A 489 41.22 -48.36 -1.60
C THR A 489 40.74 -48.12 -3.03
N SER A 490 40.16 -46.93 -3.28
CA SER A 490 40.85 -45.77 -3.89
C SER A 490 39.87 -44.63 -4.18
N THR A 491 40.28 -43.40 -3.84
CA THR A 491 39.63 -42.13 -4.20
C THR A 491 39.57 -41.92 -5.71
N THR A 492 38.38 -41.66 -6.26
CA THR A 492 38.19 -40.94 -7.54
C THR A 492 36.83 -40.26 -7.58
N SER A 493 36.86 -38.99 -7.99
CA SER A 493 35.77 -38.10 -8.33
C SER A 493 34.95 -38.57 -9.54
N SER A 494 33.61 -38.48 -9.44
CA SER A 494 32.63 -38.57 -10.53
C SER A 494 31.33 -37.96 -9.98
N GLY A 495 30.72 -36.90 -10.51
CA GLY A 495 30.50 -36.61 -11.93
C GLY A 495 29.28 -37.41 -12.42
N SER A 496 28.06 -36.95 -12.11
CA SER A 496 26.82 -37.57 -12.60
C SER A 496 26.00 -36.54 -13.36
N SER A 497 26.20 -36.56 -14.67
CA SER A 497 25.34 -36.04 -15.72
C SER A 497 24.13 -36.96 -15.95
N SER A 498 22.92 -36.43 -15.86
CA SER A 498 21.72 -37.00 -16.49
C SER A 498 21.05 -35.92 -17.34
N THR A 499 21.54 -35.72 -18.55
CA THR A 499 20.96 -34.82 -19.55
C THR A 499 19.74 -35.49 -20.19
N SER A 500 18.58 -35.39 -19.52
CA SER A 500 17.26 -35.53 -20.16
C SER A 500 17.14 -34.49 -21.27
N ALA A 501 16.47 -34.75 -22.38
CA ALA A 501 16.19 -33.70 -23.37
C ALA A 501 15.33 -32.58 -22.76
N ALA A 502 15.58 -31.32 -23.11
CA ALA A 502 14.73 -30.19 -22.75
C ALA A 502 13.33 -30.38 -23.32
N GLN A 503 12.31 -30.11 -22.50
CA GLN A 503 10.91 -30.16 -22.93
C GLN A 503 10.64 -29.09 -24.00
N ALA A 504 9.49 -29.20 -24.67
CA ALA A 504 8.99 -28.15 -25.54
C ALA A 504 9.07 -26.77 -24.84
N TYR A 505 9.61 -25.76 -25.53
CA TYR A 505 9.82 -24.40 -25.01
C TYR A 505 10.80 -24.29 -23.83
N GLY A 506 11.51 -25.37 -23.47
CA GLY A 506 12.55 -25.35 -22.45
C GLY A 506 13.89 -24.81 -22.96
N GLN A 507 14.73 -24.32 -22.05
CA GLN A 507 16.09 -23.89 -22.37
C GLN A 507 16.97 -25.08 -22.76
N CYS A 508 17.65 -24.95 -23.89
CA CYS A 508 18.51 -25.96 -24.49
C CYS A 508 19.94 -25.46 -24.77
N GLY A 509 20.28 -24.25 -24.33
CA GLY A 509 21.60 -23.67 -24.54
C GLY A 509 21.76 -22.28 -23.95
N GLY A 510 22.99 -21.78 -23.97
CA GLY A 510 23.38 -20.49 -23.39
C GLY A 510 24.74 -20.57 -22.68
N GLN A 511 25.49 -19.46 -22.66
CA GLN A 511 26.71 -19.35 -21.85
C GLN A 511 26.37 -19.60 -20.37
N GLY A 512 27.11 -20.51 -19.73
CA GLY A 512 26.89 -20.91 -18.34
C GLY A 512 25.81 -21.97 -18.13
N TRP A 513 25.05 -22.36 -19.17
CA TRP A 513 24.03 -23.40 -19.07
C TRP A 513 24.65 -24.78 -18.86
N THR A 514 24.24 -25.46 -17.78
CA THR A 514 24.69 -26.81 -17.41
C THR A 514 23.60 -27.89 -17.61
N GLY A 515 22.42 -27.47 -18.10
CA GLY A 515 21.29 -28.34 -18.33
C GLY A 515 21.28 -29.01 -19.71
N PRO A 516 20.11 -29.52 -20.14
CA PRO A 516 19.96 -30.21 -21.42
C PRO A 516 20.39 -29.36 -22.61
N THR A 517 21.07 -29.97 -23.59
CA THR A 517 21.49 -29.31 -24.84
C THR A 517 20.78 -29.87 -26.09
N THR A 518 19.79 -30.74 -25.89
CA THR A 518 18.97 -31.33 -26.93
C THR A 518 17.49 -31.23 -26.56
N CYS A 519 16.62 -31.12 -27.55
CA CYS A 519 15.17 -30.99 -27.35
C CYS A 519 14.45 -32.34 -27.49
N VAL A 520 13.28 -32.46 -26.87
CA VAL A 520 12.37 -33.58 -27.12
C VAL A 520 12.00 -33.66 -28.60
N SER A 521 11.66 -34.87 -29.07
CA SER A 521 11.32 -35.13 -30.47
C SER A 521 10.23 -34.18 -30.98
N GLY A 522 10.48 -33.51 -32.10
CA GLY A 522 9.56 -32.54 -32.71
C GLY A 522 9.96 -31.08 -32.51
N TYR A 523 10.93 -30.79 -31.64
CA TYR A 523 11.42 -29.45 -31.34
C TYR A 523 12.91 -29.31 -31.71
N THR A 524 13.31 -28.10 -32.08
CA THR A 524 14.69 -27.75 -32.44
C THR A 524 15.23 -26.70 -31.49
N CYS A 525 16.46 -26.91 -31.00
CA CYS A 525 17.12 -25.92 -30.16
C CYS A 525 17.49 -24.69 -31.00
N THR A 526 16.78 -23.59 -30.77
CA THR A 526 16.91 -22.34 -31.52
C THR A 526 17.66 -21.32 -30.67
N TYR A 527 18.73 -20.77 -31.22
CA TYR A 527 19.53 -19.74 -30.57
C TYR A 527 18.76 -18.42 -30.50
N GLU A 528 18.72 -17.79 -29.31
CA GLU A 528 18.16 -16.44 -29.15
C GLU A 528 19.25 -15.42 -28.86
N ASN A 529 20.07 -15.67 -27.84
CA ASN A 529 21.17 -14.78 -27.46
C ASN A 529 22.31 -15.57 -26.80
N ALA A 530 23.39 -14.87 -26.45
CA ALA A 530 24.61 -15.50 -25.93
C ALA A 530 24.38 -16.36 -24.67
N TYR A 531 23.35 -16.06 -23.88
CA TYR A 531 23.04 -16.72 -22.62
C TYR A 531 21.80 -17.63 -22.71
N TYR A 532 21.12 -17.69 -23.87
CA TYR A 532 19.85 -18.42 -23.99
C TYR A 532 19.60 -19.02 -25.38
N SER A 533 19.14 -20.26 -25.40
CA SER A 533 18.59 -20.97 -26.57
C SER A 533 17.42 -21.82 -26.12
N GLN A 534 16.36 -21.91 -26.93
CA GLN A 534 15.08 -22.53 -26.56
C GLN A 534 14.65 -23.61 -27.55
N CYS A 535 13.95 -24.64 -27.06
CA CYS A 535 13.31 -25.65 -27.90
C CYS A 535 12.03 -25.12 -28.56
N LEU A 536 12.04 -24.93 -29.88
CA LEU A 536 10.90 -24.44 -30.68
C LEU A 536 10.43 -25.42 -31.75
#